data_AF-A0ABD1G0S3-F1
#
_entry.id   AF-A0ABD1G0S3-F1
#
_cell.length_a   1.000
_cell.length_b   1.000
_cell.length_c   1.000
_cell.angle_alpha   90.00
_cell.angle_beta   90.00
_cell.angle_gamma   90.00
#
_symmetry.space_group_name_H-M   'P 1'
#
loop_
_entity.id
_entity.type
_entity.pdbx_description
1 polymer ?
#
loop_
_entity_poly.entity_id
_entity_poly.type
_entity_poly.pdbx_seq_one_letter_code
_entity_poly.pdbx_strand_id
1 'polypeptide(L)'
;MADFYFDEVIKVVKTDSQVVYDKVSRINAKSEENDFFVELDVHSELYPMLPNEKHRMLISNSLIISGSGESKSLADKFEYVMHGLLYKMADAKSEGDADVKVEVYISFGGLQLMLRGDPLKMHKFKVDQKLFLLLRKN
;
A
#
# COMPACT_ATOMS: atom_id res chain seq x y z
N MET A 1 -11.14 9.11 -14.56
CA MET A 1 -9.76 9.62 -14.38
C MET A 1 -9.12 8.80 -13.27
N ALA A 2 -7.81 8.52 -13.33
CA ALA A 2 -7.14 7.83 -12.22
C ALA A 2 -6.91 8.84 -11.09
N ASP A 3 -7.57 8.64 -9.95
CA ASP A 3 -7.30 9.40 -8.74
C ASP A 3 -6.23 8.66 -7.94
N PHE A 4 -5.18 9.39 -7.57
CA PHE A 4 -4.11 8.88 -6.72
C PHE A 4 -4.44 9.19 -5.25
N TYR A 5 -4.56 8.11 -4.47
CA TYR A 5 -4.87 8.16 -3.04
C TYR A 5 -3.59 8.17 -2.20
N PHE A 6 -2.57 7.47 -2.67
CA PHE A 6 -1.26 7.35 -2.02
C PHE A 6 -0.19 7.24 -3.10
N ASP A 7 0.88 8.02 -3.02
CA ASP A 7 2.05 7.95 -3.92
C ASP A 7 3.31 8.31 -3.14
N GLU A 8 3.98 7.33 -2.56
CA GLU A 8 5.14 7.57 -1.71
C GLU A 8 6.22 6.49 -1.85
N VAL A 9 7.44 6.86 -1.47
CA VAL A 9 8.55 5.92 -1.34
C VAL A 9 8.55 5.36 0.07
N ILE A 10 8.38 4.04 0.15
CA ILE A 10 8.42 3.27 1.38
C ILE A 10 9.77 2.54 1.48
N LYS A 11 10.35 2.54 2.68
CA LYS A 11 11.55 1.79 3.01
C LYS A 11 11.17 0.57 3.83
N VAL A 12 11.56 -0.62 3.36
CA VAL A 12 11.35 -1.88 4.08
C VAL A 12 12.23 -1.90 5.32
N VAL A 13 11.61 -2.02 6.50
CA VAL A 13 12.30 -2.12 7.78
C VAL A 13 12.55 -3.57 8.12
N LYS A 14 11.51 -4.39 8.00
CA LYS A 14 11.55 -5.81 8.36
C LYS A 14 10.70 -6.61 7.36
N THR A 15 11.18 -7.79 7.03
CA THR A 15 10.42 -8.79 6.29
C THR A 15 10.29 -10.01 7.20
N ASP A 16 9.06 -10.33 7.59
CA ASP A 16 8.74 -11.56 8.31
C ASP A 16 8.17 -12.55 7.30
N SER A 17 8.97 -13.55 6.94
CA SER A 17 8.46 -14.73 6.24
C SER A 17 7.70 -15.57 7.27
N GLN A 18 6.38 -15.59 7.17
CA GLN A 18 5.58 -16.43 8.06
C GLN A 18 5.90 -17.88 7.75
N VAL A 19 6.41 -18.63 8.73
CA VAL A 19 6.81 -20.05 8.61
C VAL A 19 5.66 -20.94 8.08
N VAL A 20 4.42 -20.47 8.17
CA VAL A 20 3.20 -21.17 7.73
C VAL A 20 2.92 -20.99 6.23
N TYR A 21 3.44 -19.93 5.59
CA TYR A 21 3.18 -19.61 4.19
C TYR A 21 4.49 -19.52 3.41
N ASP A 22 4.84 -20.59 2.71
CA ASP A 22 6.09 -20.72 1.95
C ASP A 22 6.27 -19.61 0.89
N LYS A 23 5.15 -19.05 0.39
CA LYS A 23 5.11 -18.13 -0.74
C LYS A 23 4.67 -16.70 -0.39
N VAL A 24 4.32 -16.43 0.86
CA VAL A 24 3.83 -15.09 1.27
C VAL A 24 4.70 -14.57 2.40
N SER A 25 5.19 -13.35 2.23
CA SER A 25 5.95 -12.64 3.26
C SER A 25 5.22 -11.39 3.69
N ARG A 26 5.23 -11.11 5.00
CA ARG A 26 4.70 -9.88 5.57
C ARG A 26 5.84 -8.88 5.68
N ILE A 27 5.70 -7.75 5.01
CA ILE A 27 6.69 -6.67 5.01
C ILE A 27 6.20 -5.54 5.89
N ASN A 28 7.08 -5.07 6.77
CA ASN A 28 6.89 -3.88 7.56
C ASN A 28 7.77 -2.79 6.96
N ALA A 29 7.14 -1.75 6.43
CA ALA A 29 7.80 -0.63 5.80
C ALA A 29 7.39 0.69 6.45
N LYS A 30 8.27 1.69 6.35
CA LYS A 30 8.01 3.06 6.78
C LYS A 30 8.20 4.02 5.62
N SER A 31 7.35 5.03 5.52
CA SER A 31 7.55 6.13 4.56
C SER A 31 8.77 6.97 4.96
N GLU A 32 9.47 7.51 3.97
CA GLU A 32 10.63 8.39 4.17
C GLU A 32 10.21 9.83 4.51
N GLU A 33 9.11 10.32 3.93
CA GLU A 33 8.73 11.73 4.04
C GLU A 33 7.64 11.99 5.09
N ASN A 34 6.72 11.04 5.27
CA ASN A 34 5.42 11.35 5.87
C ASN A 34 5.04 10.46 7.07
N ASP A 35 6.03 9.81 7.71
CA ASP A 35 5.87 8.95 8.90
C ASP A 35 4.70 7.93 8.80
N PHE A 36 4.42 7.44 7.60
CA PHE A 36 3.47 6.35 7.40
C PHE A 36 4.09 5.02 7.81
N PHE A 37 3.30 4.22 8.51
CA PHE A 37 3.62 2.83 8.77
C PHE A 37 2.79 1.94 7.85
N VAL A 38 3.45 1.00 7.18
CA VAL A 38 2.86 0.10 6.19
C VAL A 38 3.20 -1.33 6.59
N GLU A 39 2.17 -2.15 6.77
CA GLU A 39 2.30 -3.60 6.89
C GLU A 39 1.58 -4.23 5.70
N LEU A 40 2.32 -4.95 4.86
CA LEU A 40 1.80 -5.50 3.61
C LEU A 40 2.18 -6.96 3.43
N ASP A 41 1.21 -7.80 3.07
CA ASP A 41 1.46 -9.15 2.62
C ASP A 41 1.78 -9.16 1.12
N VAL A 42 2.94 -9.68 0.75
CA VAL A 42 3.40 -9.80 -0.65
C VAL A 42 3.72 -11.23 -1.00
N HIS A 43 3.52 -11.58 -2.27
CA HIS A 43 3.96 -12.87 -2.81
C HIS A 43 5.47 -12.84 -3.01
N SER A 44 6.24 -13.41 -2.07
CA SER A 44 7.70 -13.31 -2.05
C SER A 44 8.40 -13.99 -3.23
N GLU A 45 7.76 -14.97 -3.87
CA GLU A 45 8.26 -15.63 -5.08
C GLU A 45 8.18 -14.72 -6.32
N LEU A 46 7.11 -13.90 -6.43
CA LEU A 46 6.92 -13.00 -7.56
C LEU A 46 7.64 -11.67 -7.36
N TYR A 47 7.63 -11.16 -6.13
CA TYR A 47 8.19 -9.85 -5.80
C TYR A 47 8.94 -9.90 -4.47
N PRO A 48 10.21 -10.34 -4.48
CA PRO A 48 11.03 -10.39 -3.27
C PRO A 48 11.38 -8.97 -2.81
N MET A 49 10.98 -8.62 -1.59
CA MET A 49 11.32 -7.36 -0.94
C MET A 49 12.30 -7.62 0.20
N LEU A 50 13.51 -7.09 0.08
CA LEU A 50 14.55 -7.26 1.10
C LEU A 50 14.52 -6.11 2.12
N PRO A 51 14.92 -6.37 3.38
CA PRO A 51 15.07 -5.30 4.36
C PRO A 51 16.07 -4.25 3.88
N ASN A 52 15.78 -2.98 4.19
CA ASN A 52 16.47 -1.77 3.73
C ASN A 52 16.28 -1.37 2.26
N GLU A 53 15.50 -2.10 1.47
CA GLU A 53 15.16 -1.67 0.11
C GLU A 53 14.10 -0.57 0.11
N LYS A 54 14.17 0.30 -0.90
CA LYS A 54 13.19 1.36 -1.15
C LYS A 54 12.30 0.95 -2.31
N HIS A 55 11.00 1.07 -2.10
CA HIS A 55 10.00 0.80 -3.14
C HIS A 55 9.06 1.98 -3.22
N ARG A 56 8.66 2.33 -4.43
CA ARG A 56 7.61 3.32 -4.62
C ARG A 56 6.26 2.61 -4.63
N MET A 57 5.39 3.04 -3.74
CA MET A 57 4.06 2.50 -3.54
C MET A 57 3.00 3.52 -3.98
N LEU A 58 2.13 3.08 -4.88
CA LEU A 58 1.04 3.87 -5.43
C LEU A 58 -0.29 3.15 -5.16
N ILE A 59 -1.29 3.87 -4.66
CA ILE A 59 -2.67 3.40 -4.55
C ILE A 59 -3.57 4.26 -5.42
N SER A 60 -4.32 3.63 -6.33
CA SER A 60 -5.27 4.30 -7.22
C SER A 60 -6.62 3.60 -7.30
N ASN A 61 -7.67 4.32 -7.70
CA ASN A 61 -8.98 3.71 -8.02
C ASN A 61 -9.04 3.11 -9.44
N SER A 62 -8.11 3.49 -10.31
CA SER A 62 -8.08 3.09 -11.72
C SER A 62 -6.64 3.02 -12.24
N LEU A 63 -6.42 2.13 -13.20
CA LEU A 63 -5.14 1.94 -13.90
C LEU A 63 -5.04 2.78 -15.18
N ILE A 64 -6.16 3.33 -15.65
CA ILE A 64 -6.24 4.03 -16.94
C ILE A 64 -6.00 5.53 -16.72
N ILE A 65 -4.87 6.02 -17.23
CA ILE A 65 -4.62 7.45 -17.36
C ILE A 65 -5.42 7.92 -18.57
N SER A 66 -6.58 8.53 -18.33
CA SER A 66 -7.42 9.05 -19.40
C SER A 66 -6.78 10.33 -19.97
N GLY A 67 -5.90 10.18 -20.96
CA GLY A 67 -5.25 11.27 -21.66
C GLY A 67 -4.48 10.79 -22.88
N SER A 68 -5.06 11.02 -24.06
CA SER A 68 -4.38 11.06 -25.37
C SER A 68 -4.00 9.71 -26.03
N GLY A 69 -4.92 9.16 -26.82
CA GLY A 69 -4.62 8.41 -28.07
C GLY A 69 -4.01 7.01 -27.98
N GLU A 70 -3.29 6.69 -26.91
CA GLU A 70 -2.74 5.37 -26.62
C GLU A 70 -3.06 5.08 -25.16
N SER A 71 -3.84 4.04 -24.88
CA SER A 71 -4.17 3.61 -23.53
C SER A 71 -2.93 3.04 -22.82
N LYS A 72 -1.99 3.92 -22.43
CA LYS A 72 -0.84 3.59 -21.60
C LYS A 72 -1.34 3.29 -20.20
N SER A 73 -1.18 2.04 -19.78
CA SER A 73 -1.60 1.61 -18.46
C SER A 73 -0.59 2.11 -17.44
N LEU A 74 -1.06 2.54 -16.26
CA LEU A 74 -0.14 2.72 -15.13
C LEU A 74 0.63 1.44 -14.85
N ALA A 75 0.00 0.28 -15.06
CA ALA A 75 0.61 -1.03 -14.83
C ALA A 75 1.92 -1.22 -15.61
N ASP A 76 2.09 -0.61 -16.79
CA ASP A 76 3.32 -0.76 -17.59
C ASP A 76 4.56 -0.16 -16.91
N LYS A 77 4.38 0.71 -15.91
CA LYS A 77 5.46 1.37 -15.16
C LYS A 77 5.74 0.75 -13.80
N PHE A 78 4.97 -0.26 -13.40
CA PHE A 78 5.07 -0.91 -12.10
C PHE A 78 5.29 -2.40 -12.29
N GLU A 79 6.06 -3.00 -11.38
CA GLU A 79 6.47 -4.40 -11.49
C GLU A 79 5.46 -5.33 -10.83
N TYR A 80 4.71 -4.81 -9.85
CA TYR A 80 3.78 -5.59 -9.07
C TYR A 80 2.48 -4.80 -8.87
N VAL A 81 1.36 -5.43 -9.20
CA VAL A 81 0.03 -4.82 -9.14
C VAL A 81 -0.93 -5.76 -8.42
N MET A 82 -1.67 -5.22 -7.46
CA MET A 82 -2.75 -5.93 -6.76
C MET A 82 -4.05 -5.15 -6.85
N HIS A 83 -5.17 -5.85 -6.91
CA HIS A 83 -6.51 -5.26 -6.88
C HIS A 83 -7.27 -5.79 -5.67
N GLY A 84 -7.83 -4.88 -4.88
CA GLY A 84 -8.39 -5.22 -3.59
C GLY A 84 -9.53 -4.29 -3.17
N LEU A 85 -10.06 -4.59 -1.99
CA LEU A 85 -11.16 -3.86 -1.38
C LEU A 85 -10.71 -3.30 -0.03
N LEU A 86 -10.95 -2.01 0.18
CA LEU A 86 -10.84 -1.41 1.50
C LEU A 86 -12.04 -1.84 2.34
N TYR A 87 -11.81 -2.67 3.34
CA TYR A 87 -12.90 -3.27 4.12
C TYR A 87 -13.05 -2.68 5.52
N LYS A 88 -12.00 -2.04 6.05
CA LYS A 88 -12.04 -1.49 7.41
C LYS A 88 -11.17 -0.25 7.53
N MET A 89 -11.66 0.70 8.32
CA MET A 89 -10.90 1.84 8.81
C MET A 89 -11.07 1.91 10.33
N ALA A 90 -10.01 2.33 11.01
CA ALA A 90 -10.04 2.52 12.44
C ALA A 90 -9.24 3.77 12.81
N ASP A 91 -9.68 4.47 13.85
CA ASP A 91 -8.86 5.51 14.47
C ASP A 91 -7.88 4.83 15.42
N ALA A 92 -6.58 4.93 15.13
CA ALA A 92 -5.54 4.51 16.05
C ALA A 92 -5.41 5.56 17.15
N LYS A 93 -6.26 5.42 18.18
CA LYS A 93 -6.10 6.17 19.43
C LYS A 93 -4.90 5.61 20.17
N SER A 94 -3.74 6.25 20.03
CA SER A 94 -2.67 6.08 21.00
C SER A 94 -3.09 6.84 22.27
N GLU A 95 -3.40 6.14 23.36
CA GLU A 95 -3.61 6.76 24.67
C GLU A 95 -2.32 7.51 25.07
N GLY A 96 -2.30 8.83 24.92
CA GLY A 96 -1.22 9.71 25.38
C GLY A 96 -0.46 10.50 24.30
N ASP A 97 -0.74 10.28 23.01
CA ASP A 97 -0.17 11.09 21.93
C ASP A 97 -1.24 12.06 21.38
N ALA A 98 -0.89 13.33 21.20
CA ALA A 98 -1.83 14.35 20.74
C ALA A 98 -2.22 14.16 19.25
N ASP A 99 -1.48 13.32 18.53
CA ASP A 99 -1.70 13.08 17.11
C ASP A 99 -2.58 11.84 16.88
N VAL A 100 -3.81 12.07 16.44
CA VAL A 100 -4.76 11.01 16.09
C VAL A 100 -4.32 10.41 14.76
N LYS A 101 -3.81 9.18 14.74
CA LYS A 101 -3.49 8.46 13.49
C LYS A 101 -4.70 7.63 13.02
N VAL A 102 -4.85 7.45 11.72
CA VAL A 102 -5.86 6.59 11.11
C VAL A 102 -5.20 5.35 10.55
N GLU A 103 -5.84 4.20 10.75
CA GLU A 103 -5.48 2.90 10.18
C GLU A 103 -6.48 2.49 9.10
N VAL A 104 -5.95 2.13 7.94
CA VAL A 104 -6.70 1.69 6.78
C VAL A 104 -6.32 0.24 6.49
N TYR A 105 -7.33 -0.63 6.37
CA TYR A 105 -7.17 -2.04 6.09
C TYR A 105 -7.76 -2.38 4.71
N ILE A 106 -6.91 -2.92 3.85
CA ILE A 106 -7.24 -3.30 2.47
C ILE A 106 -6.94 -4.80 2.30
N SER A 107 -7.85 -5.51 1.65
CA SER A 107 -7.70 -6.93 1.34
C SER A 107 -7.57 -7.14 -0.16
N PHE A 108 -6.52 -7.85 -0.58
CA PHE A 108 -6.21 -8.22 -1.96
C PHE A 108 -6.40 -9.74 -2.14
N GLY A 109 -7.64 -10.21 -1.96
CA GLY A 109 -7.97 -11.63 -2.16
C GLY A 109 -7.35 -12.59 -1.14
N GLY A 110 -7.07 -12.10 0.08
CA GLY A 110 -6.45 -12.87 1.17
C GLY A 110 -5.14 -12.25 1.67
N LEU A 111 -4.44 -11.50 0.81
CA LEU A 111 -3.29 -10.70 1.22
C LEU A 111 -3.77 -9.39 1.87
N GLN A 112 -3.24 -9.05 3.05
CA GLN A 112 -3.65 -7.87 3.79
C GLN A 112 -2.66 -6.72 3.63
N LEU A 113 -3.19 -5.51 3.63
CA LEU A 113 -2.46 -4.26 3.78
C LEU A 113 -3.07 -3.48 4.94
N MET A 114 -2.24 -3.11 5.90
CA MET A 114 -2.55 -2.13 6.92
C MET A 114 -1.67 -0.91 6.71
N LEU A 115 -2.29 0.25 6.57
CA LEU A 115 -1.61 1.52 6.40
C LEU A 115 -2.03 2.45 7.53
N ARG A 116 -1.06 2.98 8.27
CA ARG A 116 -1.28 3.90 9.38
C ARG A 116 -0.59 5.24 9.12
N GLY A 117 -1.32 6.34 9.29
CA GLY A 117 -0.75 7.68 9.34
C GLY A 117 -1.80 8.78 9.46
N ASP A 118 -1.48 9.98 8.98
CA ASP A 118 -2.27 11.17 9.30
C ASP A 118 -3.68 11.18 8.68
N PRO A 119 -4.71 11.59 9.43
CA PRO A 119 -6.10 11.69 8.95
C PRO A 119 -6.22 12.60 7.72
N LEU A 120 -5.43 13.68 7.68
CA LEU A 120 -5.42 14.66 6.59
C LEU A 120 -5.03 14.05 5.24
N LYS A 121 -4.25 12.96 5.23
CA LYS A 121 -3.87 12.25 4.00
C LYS A 121 -4.78 11.05 3.75
N MET A 122 -5.36 10.49 4.81
CA MET A 122 -6.29 9.37 4.73
C MET A 122 -7.73 9.74 4.36
N HIS A 123 -8.10 11.02 4.38
CA HIS A 123 -9.48 11.49 4.12
C HIS A 123 -10.08 11.04 2.78
N LYS A 124 -9.24 10.71 1.79
CA LYS A 124 -9.70 10.27 0.47
C LYS A 124 -10.21 8.83 0.46
N PHE A 125 -9.70 7.99 1.36
CA PHE A 125 -10.06 6.58 1.40
C PHE A 125 -11.49 6.41 1.95
N LYS A 126 -12.21 5.41 1.43
CA LYS A 126 -13.54 5.05 1.93
C LYS A 126 -13.68 3.53 2.04
N VAL A 127 -14.44 3.07 3.02
CA VAL A 127 -14.83 1.65 3.12
C VAL A 127 -15.65 1.25 1.90
N ASP A 128 -15.53 -0.01 1.49
CA ASP A 128 -16.09 -0.62 0.28
C ASP A 128 -15.55 -0.07 -1.04
N GLN A 129 -14.44 0.68 -0.97
CA GLN A 129 -13.77 1.16 -2.17
C GLN A 129 -12.84 0.09 -2.76
N LYS A 130 -12.98 -0.13 -4.08
CA LYS A 130 -12.04 -0.94 -4.85
C LYS A 130 -10.81 -0.13 -5.20
N LEU A 131 -9.64 -0.68 -4.90
CA LEU A 131 -8.36 0.00 -5.04
C LEU A 131 -7.35 -0.91 -5.73
N PHE A 132 -6.48 -0.30 -6.50
CA PHE A 132 -5.29 -0.90 -7.08
C PHE A 132 -4.08 -0.45 -6.29
N LEU A 133 -3.27 -1.40 -5.87
CA LEU A 133 -1.95 -1.17 -5.31
C LEU A 133 -0.92 -1.47 -6.40
N LEU A 134 -0.02 -0.53 -6.65
CA LEU A 134 1.08 -0.68 -7.58
C LEU A 134 2.40 -0.45 -6.83
N LEU A 135 3.34 -1.38 -7.01
CA LEU A 135 4.68 -1.32 -6.45
C LEU A 135 5.73 -1.39 -7.55
N ARG A 136 6.80 -0.61 -7.37
CA ARG A 136 8.00 -0.69 -8.19
C ARG A 136 9.23 -0.52 -7.31
N LYS A 137 10.30 -1.20 -7.66
CA LYS A 137 11.59 -1.03 -7.02
C LYS A 137 12.18 0.30 -7.47
N ASN A 138 12.75 1.04 -6.54
CA ASN A 138 13.42 2.30 -6.84
C ASN A 138 14.95 2.16 -6.77
#